data_AF-A0A7S1WJJ4-F1
#
_entry.id   AF-A0A7S1WJJ4-F1
#
_cell.length_a   1.000
_cell.length_b   1.000
_cell.length_c   1.000
_cell.angle_alpha   90.00
_cell.angle_beta   90.00
_cell.angle_gamma   90.00
#
_symmetry.space_group_name_H-M   'P 1'
#
loop_
_entity.id
_entity.type
_entity.pdbx_description
1 polymer ?
#
loop_
_entity_poly.entity_id
_entity_poly.type
_entity_poly.pdbx_seq_one_letter_code
_entity_poly.pdbx_strand_id
1 'polypeptide(L)'
;MGAQPLYELELRLTLANGARGGGGVLRRRVGLRTAELVQDPVPNGTSFFFRVNGVDVFAKGSNFIPSDAFAPRAAENIEWVLRSARDANMNMLRVWGGGYYQPDEFYDLADELGIMIW
;
A
#
# COMPACT_ATOMS: atom_id res chain seq x y z
N MET A 1 14.20 2.56 3.23
CA MET A 1 14.78 2.65 1.88
C MET A 1 14.55 4.07 1.35
N GLY A 2 15.19 5.07 1.96
CA GLY A 2 14.89 6.47 1.65
C GLY A 2 13.54 6.96 2.19
N ALA A 3 13.16 8.16 1.78
CA ALA A 3 11.88 8.79 2.11
C ALA A 3 10.71 8.17 1.34
N GLN A 4 9.49 8.54 1.72
CA GLN A 4 8.22 8.07 1.13
C GLN A 4 7.54 9.23 0.36
N PRO A 5 8.09 9.68 -0.79
CA PRO A 5 7.51 10.80 -1.53
C PRO A 5 6.17 10.40 -2.16
N LEU A 6 5.13 11.18 -1.90
CA LEU A 6 3.82 11.07 -2.52
C LEU A 6 3.50 12.36 -3.26
N TYR A 7 3.08 12.23 -4.51
CA TYR A 7 2.69 13.35 -5.37
C TYR A 7 1.17 13.48 -5.38
N GLU A 8 0.66 14.71 -5.43
CA GLU A 8 -0.76 14.96 -5.61
C GLU A 8 -1.10 14.99 -7.11
N LEU A 9 -1.98 14.08 -7.52
CA LEU A 9 -2.54 14.01 -8.86
C LEU A 9 -3.97 14.55 -8.82
N GLU A 10 -4.22 15.66 -9.53
CA GLU A 10 -5.54 16.24 -9.70
C GLU A 10 -6.00 16.09 -11.15
N LEU A 11 -7.13 15.42 -11.37
CA LEU A 11 -7.79 15.31 -12.66
C LEU A 11 -9.05 16.16 -12.66
N ARG A 12 -9.22 16.97 -13.70
CA ARG A 12 -10.41 17.79 -13.92
C ARG A 12 -11.13 17.35 -15.19
N LEU A 13 -12.38 16.90 -15.04
CA LEU A 13 -13.27 16.61 -16.15
C LEU A 13 -14.06 17.87 -16.51
N THR A 14 -13.90 18.34 -17.75
CA THR A 14 -14.67 19.47 -18.32
C THR A 14 -15.56 18.94 -19.43
N LEU A 15 -16.89 19.09 -19.30
CA LEU A 15 -17.82 18.72 -20.35
C LEU A 15 -18.00 19.87 -21.35
N ALA A 16 -17.97 19.56 -22.64
CA ALA A 16 -17.96 20.55 -23.72
C ALA A 16 -19.22 21.44 -23.81
N ASN A 17 -20.29 21.08 -23.09
CA ASN A 17 -21.64 21.62 -23.35
C ASN A 17 -22.11 22.61 -22.27
N GLY A 18 -21.26 23.00 -21.32
CA GLY A 18 -21.66 23.92 -20.24
C GLY A 18 -22.89 23.45 -19.44
N ALA A 19 -23.19 22.15 -19.46
CA ALA A 19 -24.31 21.57 -18.73
C ALA A 19 -24.14 21.91 -17.25
N ARG A 20 -25.03 22.74 -16.73
CA ARG A 20 -25.04 23.20 -15.33
C ARG A 20 -24.97 21.97 -14.41
N GLY A 21 -23.82 21.77 -13.77
CA GLY A 21 -23.56 20.65 -12.85
C GLY A 21 -22.73 19.48 -13.38
N GLY A 22 -22.26 19.51 -14.63
CA GLY A 22 -21.51 18.39 -15.24
C GLY A 22 -20.00 18.66 -15.34
N GLY A 23 -19.28 18.48 -14.25
CA GLY A 23 -17.82 18.50 -14.20
C GLY A 23 -17.35 17.88 -12.89
N GLY A 24 -16.16 17.28 -12.86
CA GLY A 24 -15.67 16.53 -11.71
C GLY A 24 -14.19 16.79 -11.45
N VAL A 25 -13.82 16.84 -10.17
CA VAL A 25 -12.42 16.85 -9.75
C VAL A 25 -12.13 15.56 -9.00
N LEU A 26 -11.10 14.84 -9.43
CA LEU A 26 -10.57 13.66 -8.77
C LEU A 26 -9.18 13.97 -8.26
N ARG A 27 -8.93 13.76 -6.96
CA ARG A 27 -7.60 13.86 -6.36
C ARG A 27 -7.11 12.51 -5.89
N ARG A 28 -5.85 12.19 -6.16
CA ARG A 28 -5.18 10.96 -5.70
C ARG A 28 -3.75 11.28 -5.29
N ARG A 29 -3.27 10.63 -4.24
CA ARG A 29 -1.84 10.62 -3.90
C ARG A 29 -1.19 9.44 -4.62
N VAL A 30 -0.02 9.66 -5.21
CA VAL A 30 0.68 8.63 -5.99
C VAL A 30 2.16 8.59 -5.61
N GLY A 31 2.67 7.39 -5.33
CA GLY A 31 4.10 7.13 -5.17
C GLY A 31 4.69 6.58 -6.46
N LEU A 32 5.70 7.24 -7.01
CA LEU A 32 6.39 6.77 -8.22
C LEU A 32 7.41 5.70 -7.83
N ARG A 33 7.16 4.45 -8.25
CA ARG A 33 7.98 3.28 -7.90
C ARG A 33 7.88 2.19 -8.96
N THR A 34 8.96 1.45 -9.19
CA THR A 34 8.92 0.14 -9.84
C THR A 34 8.91 -0.95 -8.78
N ALA A 35 8.16 -2.03 -9.02
CA ALA A 35 8.09 -3.19 -8.16
C ALA A 35 8.09 -4.45 -9.02
N GLU A 36 9.02 -5.35 -8.73
CA GLU A 36 9.25 -6.58 -9.48
C GLU A 36 9.29 -7.76 -8.51
N LEU A 37 8.60 -8.85 -8.86
CA LEU A 37 8.79 -10.14 -8.21
C LEU A 37 9.86 -10.90 -8.99
N VAL A 38 11.02 -11.14 -8.37
CA VAL A 38 12.16 -11.78 -9.02
C VAL A 38 12.15 -13.28 -8.76
N GLN A 39 12.06 -14.03 -9.86
CA GLN A 39 11.92 -15.49 -9.89
C GLN A 39 12.94 -16.13 -10.85
N ASP A 40 14.22 -15.86 -10.61
CA ASP A 40 15.32 -16.38 -11.42
C ASP A 40 15.63 -17.85 -11.03
N PRO A 41 16.10 -18.68 -11.97
CA PRO A 41 16.58 -20.02 -11.66
C PRO A 41 17.76 -19.99 -10.68
N VAL A 42 17.71 -20.84 -9.64
CA VAL A 42 18.80 -21.07 -8.70
C VAL A 42 19.10 -22.58 -8.61
N PRO A 43 20.27 -23.03 -8.12
CA PRO A 43 20.67 -24.44 -8.17
C PRO A 43 19.64 -25.45 -7.66
N ASN A 44 18.80 -25.06 -6.69
CA ASN A 44 17.76 -25.91 -6.10
C ASN A 44 16.34 -25.31 -6.20
N GLY A 45 16.03 -24.55 -7.26
CA GLY A 45 14.68 -24.03 -7.49
C GLY A 45 14.64 -22.67 -8.16
N THR A 46 13.81 -21.79 -7.61
CA THR A 46 13.56 -20.44 -8.14
C THR A 46 13.70 -19.43 -7.01
N SER A 47 14.35 -18.29 -7.27
CA SER A 47 14.38 -17.20 -6.30
C SER A 47 12.96 -16.70 -6.01
N PHE A 48 12.77 -16.04 -4.88
CA PHE A 48 11.51 -15.37 -4.57
C PHE A 48 11.80 -14.17 -3.68
N PHE A 49 11.89 -13.00 -4.28
CA PHE A 49 12.06 -11.74 -3.55
C PHE A 49 11.52 -10.57 -4.36
N PHE A 50 11.37 -9.43 -3.69
CA PHE A 50 10.90 -8.21 -4.32
C PHE A 50 12.07 -7.29 -4.65
N ARG A 51 12.07 -6.72 -5.84
CA ARG A 51 12.97 -5.63 -6.24
C ARG A 51 12.15 -4.36 -6.40
N VAL A 52 12.53 -3.31 -5.67
CA VAL A 52 11.83 -2.02 -5.68
C VAL A 52 12.80 -0.95 -6.12
N ASN A 53 12.49 -0.22 -7.19
CA ASN A 53 13.38 0.79 -7.78
C ASN A 53 14.80 0.27 -8.05
N GLY A 54 14.92 -0.97 -8.54
CA GLY A 54 16.20 -1.62 -8.81
C GLY A 54 16.96 -2.13 -7.57
N VAL A 55 16.40 -2.00 -6.36
CA VAL A 55 17.00 -2.46 -5.11
C VAL A 55 16.32 -3.74 -4.64
N ASP A 56 17.12 -4.78 -4.37
CA ASP A 56 16.62 -6.05 -3.82
C ASP A 56 16.21 -5.87 -2.36
N VAL A 57 14.96 -6.20 -2.05
CA VAL A 57 14.36 -5.96 -0.75
C VAL A 57 14.14 -7.28 -0.03
N PHE A 58 14.83 -7.44 1.10
CA PHE A 58 14.48 -8.49 2.06
C PHE A 58 13.20 -8.08 2.81
N ALA A 59 12.10 -8.81 2.57
CA ALA A 59 10.82 -8.56 3.22
C ALA A 59 10.90 -8.94 4.71
N LYS A 60 10.79 -7.93 5.59
CA LYS A 60 10.73 -8.06 7.05
C LYS A 60 9.34 -7.64 7.47
N GLY A 61 8.58 -8.54 8.06
CA GLY A 61 7.15 -8.31 8.21
C GLY A 61 6.40 -9.34 9.01
N SER A 62 5.09 -9.23 8.93
CA SER A 62 4.13 -10.15 9.52
C SER A 62 2.91 -10.31 8.62
N ASN A 63 2.03 -11.24 8.99
CA ASN A 63 0.70 -11.34 8.41
C ASN A 63 -0.24 -10.43 9.21
N PHE A 64 -0.97 -9.57 8.50
CA PHE A 64 -2.05 -8.77 9.05
C PHE A 64 -3.36 -9.54 8.93
N ILE A 65 -4.10 -9.58 10.04
CA ILE A 65 -5.47 -10.11 10.15
C ILE A 65 -6.39 -8.99 10.62
N PRO A 66 -7.72 -9.11 10.44
CA PRO A 66 -8.67 -8.16 11.02
C PRO A 66 -8.39 -7.92 12.51
N SER A 67 -8.29 -6.64 12.89
CA SER A 67 -7.99 -6.21 14.26
C SER A 67 -9.20 -6.31 15.20
N ASP A 68 -10.39 -6.57 14.66
CA ASP A 68 -11.63 -6.80 15.39
C ASP A 68 -12.49 -7.84 14.67
N ALA A 69 -13.31 -8.58 15.43
CA ALA A 69 -14.31 -9.49 14.88
C ALA A 69 -15.44 -8.75 14.15
N PHE A 70 -15.71 -7.50 14.53
CA PHE A 70 -16.67 -6.61 13.90
C PHE A 70 -15.94 -5.54 13.09
N ALA A 71 -15.93 -5.70 11.76
CA ALA A 71 -15.21 -4.81 10.85
C ALA A 71 -15.42 -3.30 11.08
N PRO A 72 -16.62 -2.78 11.41
CA PRO A 72 -16.80 -1.36 11.68
C PRO A 72 -15.99 -0.80 12.85
N ARG A 73 -15.55 -1.65 13.79
CA ARG A 73 -14.72 -1.24 14.96
C ARG A 73 -13.22 -1.35 14.69
N ALA A 74 -12.83 -2.11 13.68
CA ALA A 74 -11.43 -2.38 13.35
C ALA A 74 -10.64 -1.11 12.98
N ALA A 75 -11.33 -0.08 12.45
CA ALA A 75 -10.74 1.18 12.02
C ALA A 75 -9.98 1.91 13.14
N GLU A 76 -10.43 1.78 14.40
CA GLU A 76 -9.82 2.42 15.57
C GLU A 76 -8.38 1.95 15.81
N ASN A 77 -8.03 0.75 15.36
CA ASN A 77 -6.72 0.13 15.62
C ASN A 77 -5.75 0.21 14.44
N ILE A 78 -6.20 0.59 13.24
CA ILE A 78 -5.40 0.54 12.01
C ILE A 78 -4.11 1.36 12.15
N GLU A 79 -4.23 2.60 12.64
CA GLU A 79 -3.07 3.50 12.78
C GLU A 79 -2.04 2.94 13.76
N TRP A 80 -2.50 2.47 14.93
CA TRP A 80 -1.63 1.92 15.94
C TRP A 80 -0.87 0.69 15.43
N VAL A 81 -1.55 -0.22 14.73
CA VAL A 81 -0.91 -1.43 14.17
C VAL A 81 0.14 -1.07 13.12
N LEU A 82 -0.18 -0.18 12.17
CA LEU A 82 0.74 0.18 11.09
C LEU A 82 1.96 0.96 11.61
N ARG A 83 1.77 1.90 12.57
CA ARG A 83 2.89 2.57 13.22
C ARG A 83 3.76 1.59 14.02
N SER A 84 3.15 0.65 14.72
CA SER A 84 3.89 -0.40 15.44
C SER A 84 4.73 -1.26 14.50
N ALA A 85 4.22 -1.60 13.31
CA ALA A 85 4.98 -2.33 12.29
C ALA A 85 6.20 -1.52 11.81
N ARG A 86 6.03 -0.21 11.54
CA ARG A 86 7.14 0.68 11.19
C ARG A 86 8.17 0.77 12.31
N ASP A 87 7.73 0.97 13.55
CA ASP A 87 8.61 1.10 14.72
C ASP A 87 9.37 -0.21 15.00
N ALA A 88 8.77 -1.35 14.66
CA ALA A 88 9.41 -2.67 14.67
C ALA A 88 10.35 -2.90 13.46
N ASN A 89 10.62 -1.90 12.62
CA ASN A 89 11.47 -1.96 11.43
C ASN A 89 10.97 -2.95 10.36
N MET A 90 9.67 -3.21 10.31
CA MET A 90 9.03 -3.96 9.22
C MET A 90 8.96 -3.09 7.96
N ASN A 91 9.02 -3.73 6.79
CA ASN A 91 8.88 -3.09 5.49
C ASN A 91 7.78 -3.75 4.63
N MET A 92 7.14 -4.80 5.11
CA MET A 92 6.03 -5.47 4.43
C MET A 92 5.02 -6.02 5.43
N LEU A 93 3.73 -5.94 5.10
CA LEU A 93 2.66 -6.70 5.76
C LEU A 93 1.87 -7.47 4.71
N ARG A 94 1.52 -8.72 5.02
CA ARG A 94 0.64 -9.52 4.18
C ARG A 94 -0.79 -9.43 4.69
N VAL A 95 -1.72 -8.87 3.92
CA VAL A 95 -3.14 -8.91 4.23
C VAL A 95 -3.63 -10.34 4.00
N TRP A 96 -3.84 -11.07 5.09
CA TRP A 96 -4.16 -12.48 5.01
C TRP A 96 -5.54 -12.73 4.38
N GLY A 97 -5.61 -13.68 3.44
CA GLY A 97 -6.75 -13.89 2.56
C GLY A 97 -8.02 -14.48 3.17
N GLY A 98 -8.04 -14.82 4.47
CA GLY A 98 -9.31 -15.17 5.15
C GLY A 98 -9.90 -14.02 5.97
N GLY A 99 -9.33 -12.81 5.87
CA GLY A 99 -9.91 -11.58 6.40
C GLY A 99 -10.78 -10.88 5.36
N TYR A 100 -10.64 -9.55 5.27
CA TYR A 100 -11.29 -8.70 4.28
C TYR A 100 -10.33 -7.61 3.79
N TYR A 101 -10.62 -7.04 2.61
CA TYR A 101 -9.90 -5.87 2.11
C TYR A 101 -10.03 -4.71 3.09
N GLN A 102 -8.92 -4.08 3.42
CA GLN A 102 -8.89 -3.01 4.41
C GLN A 102 -9.51 -1.72 3.82
N PRO A 103 -9.93 -0.77 4.66
CA PRO A 103 -10.44 0.51 4.16
C PRO A 103 -9.28 1.35 3.59
N ASP A 104 -9.61 2.37 2.81
CA ASP A 104 -8.62 3.20 2.09
C ASP A 104 -7.57 3.80 3.04
N GLU A 105 -7.96 4.17 4.27
CA GLU A 105 -7.05 4.75 5.27
C GLU A 105 -5.88 3.81 5.64
N PHE A 106 -6.10 2.49 5.57
CA PHE A 106 -5.03 1.51 5.79
C PHE A 106 -3.95 1.60 4.72
N TYR A 107 -4.36 1.66 3.45
CA TYR A 107 -3.43 1.71 2.32
C TYR A 107 -2.75 3.07 2.23
N ASP A 108 -3.50 4.14 2.49
CA ASP A 108 -2.98 5.51 2.59
C ASP A 108 -1.89 5.64 3.66
N LEU A 109 -2.11 5.05 4.83
CA LEU A 109 -1.12 5.08 5.90
C LEU A 109 0.07 4.15 5.59
N ALA A 110 -0.15 3.00 4.95
CA ALA A 110 0.94 2.14 4.51
C ALA A 110 1.85 2.84 3.48
N ASP A 111 1.29 3.61 2.55
CA ASP A 111 2.01 4.46 1.61
C ASP A 111 2.88 5.51 2.33
N GLU A 112 2.33 6.20 3.34
CA GLU A 112 3.06 7.21 4.13
C GLU A 112 4.17 6.62 5.00
N LEU A 113 3.95 5.43 5.57
CA LEU A 113 4.92 4.77 6.46
C LEU A 113 5.97 3.96 5.70
N GLY A 114 5.78 3.74 4.39
CA GLY A 114 6.69 2.94 3.56
C GLY A 114 6.59 1.44 3.84
N ILE A 115 5.38 0.95 4.13
CA ILE A 115 5.08 -0.46 4.36
C ILE A 115 4.49 -1.04 3.08
N MET A 116 5.17 -2.01 2.47
CA MET A 116 4.65 -2.73 1.30
C MET A 116 3.50 -3.66 1.73
N ILE A 117 2.49 -3.80 0.88
CA ILE A 117 1.36 -4.69 1.14
C ILE A 117 1.39 -5.87 0.17
N TRP A 118 1.36 -7.09 0.72
CA TRP A 118 1.11 -8.34 0.00
C TRP A 118 -0.35 -8.74 0.17
#